data_AF-A0A8T6IXV0-F1
#
_entry.id   AF-A0A8T6IXV0-F1
#
_cell.length_a   1.000
_cell.length_b   1.000
_cell.length_c   1.000
_cell.angle_alpha   90.00
_cell.angle_beta   90.00
_cell.angle_gamma   90.00
#
_symmetry.space_group_name_H-M   'P 1'
#
loop_
_entity.id
_entity.type
_entity.pdbx_description
1 polymer ?
#
loop_
_entity_poly.entity_id
_entity_poly.type
_entity_poly.pdbx_seq_one_letter_code
_entity_poly.pdbx_strand_id
1 'polypeptide(L)'
;YKPQPQYTPYEHRRVFRACHRLLDELLGQGYPMLFDATNLTERNRRPVYAIARKRGVPLAIAVVTAPPEIVRQRLRDREAGLDPETWSDAGWDIHSRMAPAWEPVRRPHIAVDTSEDITPALRQVLDWVG
;
A
#
# COMPACT_ATOMS: atom_id res chain seq x y z
N TYR A 1 0.25 -21.87 -13.57
CA TYR A 1 0.93 -22.01 -12.27
C TYR A 1 0.79 -20.67 -11.54
N LYS A 2 -0.03 -20.59 -10.47
CA LYS A 2 -0.11 -19.40 -9.61
C LYS A 2 0.95 -19.58 -8.51
N PRO A 3 2.01 -18.74 -8.43
CA PRO A 3 2.96 -18.84 -7.34
C PRO A 3 2.24 -18.61 -6.01
N GLN A 4 2.55 -19.42 -4.99
CA GLN A 4 2.01 -19.24 -3.63
C GLN A 4 3.01 -18.42 -2.80
N PRO A 5 2.72 -17.16 -2.49
CA PRO A 5 3.62 -16.32 -1.69
C PRO A 5 3.68 -16.82 -0.24
N GLN A 6 4.89 -16.93 0.32
CA GLN A 6 5.08 -17.27 1.73
C GLN A 6 5.19 -16.02 2.62
N TYR A 7 5.18 -14.83 2.02
CA TYR A 7 5.32 -13.53 2.68
C TYR A 7 6.59 -13.44 3.55
N THR A 8 7.66 -14.13 3.12
CA THR A 8 8.92 -14.12 3.86
C THR A 8 9.62 -12.77 3.74
N PRO A 9 10.50 -12.41 4.69
CA PRO A 9 11.33 -11.21 4.56
C PRO A 9 12.15 -11.16 3.26
N TYR A 10 12.54 -12.32 2.72
CA TYR A 10 13.28 -12.42 1.46
C TYR A 10 12.40 -12.08 0.26
N GLU A 11 11.22 -12.72 0.15
CA GLU A 11 10.25 -12.42 -0.91
C GLU A 11 9.85 -10.95 -0.88
N HIS A 12 9.55 -10.43 0.31
CA HIS A 12 9.24 -9.01 0.51
C HIS A 12 10.37 -8.13 -0.03
N ARG A 13 11.62 -8.34 0.39
CA ARG A 13 12.77 -7.55 -0.12
C ARG A 13 12.92 -7.65 -1.63
N ARG A 14 12.72 -8.84 -2.21
CA ARG A 14 12.86 -9.07 -3.66
C ARG A 14 11.80 -8.31 -4.45
N VAL A 15 10.53 -8.43 -4.04
CA VAL A 15 9.40 -7.74 -4.69
C VAL A 15 9.57 -6.22 -4.60
N PHE A 16 9.81 -5.69 -3.40
CA PHE A 16 9.98 -4.24 -3.22
C PHE A 16 11.21 -3.71 -3.96
N ARG A 17 12.30 -4.47 -4.08
CA ARG A 17 13.45 -4.06 -4.92
C ARG A 17 13.06 -3.90 -6.38
N ALA A 18 12.22 -4.79 -6.91
CA ALA A 18 11.72 -4.68 -8.28
C ALA A 18 10.78 -3.48 -8.43
N CYS A 19 9.81 -3.33 -7.52
CA CYS A 19 8.88 -2.20 -7.51
C CYS A 19 9.61 -0.85 -7.44
N HIS A 20 10.60 -0.70 -6.55
CA HIS A 20 11.39 0.52 -6.42
C HIS A 20 12.19 0.86 -7.67
N ARG A 21 12.70 -0.15 -8.40
CA ARG A 21 13.38 0.09 -9.69
C ARG A 21 12.41 0.59 -10.75
N LEU A 22 11.23 -0.05 -10.86
CA LEU A 22 10.20 0.36 -11.80
C LEU A 22 9.68 1.78 -11.50
N LEU A 23 9.45 2.09 -10.23
CA LEU A 23 9.08 3.45 -9.81
C LEU A 23 10.14 4.47 -10.21
N ASP A 24 11.41 4.20 -9.93
CA ASP A 24 12.51 5.11 -10.26
C ASP A 24 12.66 5.32 -11.78
N GLU A 25 12.47 4.26 -12.57
CA GLU A 25 12.54 4.32 -14.02
C GLU A 25 11.35 5.10 -14.63
N LEU A 26 10.12 4.72 -14.28
CA LEU A 26 8.91 5.31 -14.87
C LEU A 26 8.73 6.78 -14.46
N LEU A 27 9.02 7.12 -13.20
CA LEU A 27 9.05 8.53 -12.78
C LEU A 27 10.14 9.31 -13.51
N GLY A 28 11.27 8.68 -13.82
CA GLY A 28 12.34 9.28 -14.63
C GLY A 28 11.95 9.54 -16.08
N GLN A 29 10.94 8.82 -16.59
CA GLN A 29 10.36 9.02 -17.92
C GLN A 29 9.15 9.99 -17.89
N GLY A 30 8.79 10.53 -16.72
CA GLY A 30 7.70 11.48 -16.56
C GLY A 30 6.31 10.86 -16.39
N TYR A 31 6.21 9.54 -16.20
CA TYR A 31 4.93 8.90 -15.94
C TYR A 31 4.46 9.15 -14.50
N PRO A 32 3.21 9.58 -14.28
CA PRO A 32 2.64 9.62 -12.94
C PRO A 32 2.46 8.19 -12.42
N MET A 33 2.77 7.97 -11.15
CA MET A 33 2.76 6.64 -10.53
C MET A 33 1.89 6.62 -9.26
N LEU A 34 1.00 5.63 -9.17
CA LEU A 34 0.38 5.21 -7.93
C LEU A 34 1.12 3.99 -7.39
N PHE A 35 1.54 4.04 -6.13
CA PHE A 35 2.22 2.92 -5.47
C PHE A 35 1.43 2.46 -4.25
N ASP A 36 0.63 1.42 -4.43
CA ASP A 36 -0.09 0.74 -3.35
C ASP A 36 0.76 -0.39 -2.76
N ALA A 37 1.05 -0.31 -1.47
CA ALA A 37 1.81 -1.31 -0.75
C ALA A 37 1.57 -1.21 0.76
N THR A 38 1.65 -2.33 1.47
CA THR A 38 1.38 -2.38 2.92
C THR A 38 2.30 -1.48 3.75
N ASN A 39 3.56 -1.29 3.33
CA ASN A 39 4.48 -0.26 3.83
C ASN A 39 4.44 0.02 5.36
N LEU A 40 4.41 -1.06 6.14
CA LEU A 40 4.13 -1.04 7.58
C LEU A 40 5.07 -0.13 8.39
N THR A 41 6.36 -0.15 8.07
CA THR A 41 7.39 0.58 8.82
C THR A 41 7.93 1.77 8.04
N GLU A 42 8.46 2.76 8.76
CA GLU A 42 9.18 3.89 8.17
C GLU A 42 10.37 3.41 7.33
N ARG A 43 11.05 2.35 7.79
CA ARG A 43 12.11 1.70 7.02
C ARG A 43 11.63 1.26 5.63
N ASN A 44 10.42 0.71 5.52
CA ASN A 44 9.84 0.26 4.25
C ASN A 44 9.38 1.42 3.36
N ARG A 45 8.97 2.55 3.96
CA ARG A 45 8.52 3.75 3.23
C ARG A 45 9.67 4.63 2.72
N ARG A 46 10.79 4.69 3.45
CA ARG A 46 11.95 5.54 3.12
C ARG A 46 12.46 5.43 1.67
N PRO A 47 12.53 4.24 1.04
CA PRO A 47 12.95 4.13 -0.36
C PRO A 47 12.06 4.91 -1.33
N VAL A 48 10.73 4.85 -1.17
CA VAL A 48 9.78 5.58 -2.02
C VAL A 48 9.99 7.09 -1.89
N TYR A 49 10.18 7.56 -0.65
CA TYR A 49 10.49 8.97 -0.38
C TYR A 49 11.80 9.42 -1.03
N ALA A 50 12.82 8.56 -0.98
CA ALA A 50 14.11 8.84 -1.59
C ALA A 50 14.03 8.88 -3.12
N ILE A 51 13.23 8.00 -3.74
CA ILE A 51 12.98 7.99 -5.18
C ILE A 51 12.27 9.27 -5.61
N ALA A 52 11.17 9.65 -4.95
CA ALA A 52 10.44 10.88 -5.28
C ALA A 52 11.37 12.11 -5.19
N ARG A 53 12.13 12.23 -4.09
CA ARG A 53 13.12 13.30 -3.92
C ARG A 53 14.21 13.29 -4.99
N LYS A 54 14.77 12.11 -5.32
CA LYS A 54 15.80 11.95 -6.36
C LYS A 54 15.29 12.40 -7.73
N ARG A 55 14.03 12.10 -8.04
CA ARG A 55 13.40 12.45 -9.32
C ARG A 55 12.84 13.87 -9.36
N GLY A 56 12.86 14.59 -8.23
CA GLY A 56 12.31 15.95 -8.15
C GLY A 56 10.80 16.00 -8.35
N VAL A 57 10.10 14.88 -8.13
CA VAL A 57 8.65 14.78 -8.33
C VAL A 57 7.91 15.00 -7.00
N PRO A 58 6.72 15.61 -7.02
CA PRO A 58 5.89 15.76 -5.83
C PRO A 58 5.42 14.38 -5.34
N LEU A 59 5.10 14.27 -4.05
CA LEU A 59 4.62 13.05 -3.41
C LEU A 59 3.45 13.37 -2.46
N ALA A 60 2.30 12.74 -2.70
CA ALA A 60 1.23 12.58 -1.72
C ALA A 60 1.31 11.21 -1.06
N ILE A 61 0.87 11.13 0.20
CA ILE A 61 0.75 9.90 0.95
C ILE A 61 -0.70 9.75 1.39
N ALA A 62 -1.32 8.63 1.07
CA ALA A 62 -2.62 8.24 1.62
C ALA A 62 -2.41 7.10 2.63
N VAL A 63 -2.92 7.28 3.85
CA VAL A 63 -2.91 6.26 4.90
C VAL A 63 -4.30 5.65 4.96
N VAL A 64 -4.42 4.41 4.51
CA VAL A 64 -5.68 3.70 4.38
C VAL A 64 -5.86 2.77 5.58
N THR A 65 -6.95 2.97 6.33
CA THR A 65 -7.28 2.22 7.55
C THR A 65 -8.71 1.69 7.50
N ALA A 66 -8.99 0.76 8.41
CA ALA A 66 -10.33 0.34 8.80
C ALA A 66 -10.27 -0.30 10.19
N PRO A 67 -11.37 -0.35 10.95
CA PRO A 67 -11.42 -1.07 12.21
C PRO A 67 -11.07 -2.56 12.04
N PRO A 68 -10.36 -3.19 13.00
CA PRO A 68 -9.88 -4.57 12.87
C PRO A 68 -10.97 -5.60 12.55
N GLU A 69 -12.18 -5.41 13.08
CA GLU A 69 -13.36 -6.24 12.84
C GLU A 69 -13.83 -6.15 11.39
N ILE A 70 -13.80 -4.96 10.79
CA ILE A 70 -14.14 -4.74 9.38
C ILE A 70 -13.07 -5.39 8.48
N VAL A 71 -11.79 -5.22 8.82
CA VAL A 71 -10.68 -5.87 8.09
C VAL A 71 -10.83 -7.39 8.14
N ARG A 72 -11.14 -7.96 9.32
CA ARG A 72 -11.36 -9.39 9.50
C ARG A 72 -12.53 -9.90 8.67
N GLN A 73 -13.64 -9.16 8.65
CA GLN A 73 -14.81 -9.53 7.86
C GLN A 73 -14.49 -9.52 6.36
N ARG A 74 -13.88 -8.45 5.85
CA ARG A 74 -13.46 -8.34 4.45
C ARG A 74 -12.50 -9.44 4.02
N LEU A 75 -11.56 -9.83 4.88
CA LEU A 75 -10.64 -10.93 4.61
C LEU A 75 -11.38 -12.27 4.50
N ARG A 76 -12.37 -12.52 5.37
CA ARG A 76 -13.21 -13.73 5.31
C ARG A 76 -14.06 -13.79 4.06
N ASP A 77 -14.70 -12.68 3.69
CA ASP A 77 -15.54 -12.62 2.49
C ASP A 77 -14.71 -12.87 1.22
N ARG A 78 -13.47 -12.35 1.21
CA ARG A 78 -12.49 -12.60 0.16
C ARG A 78 -12.11 -14.07 0.05
N GLU A 79 -11.80 -14.72 1.16
CA GLU A 79 -11.49 -16.16 1.21
C GLU A 79 -12.67 -17.02 0.76
N ALA A 80 -13.91 -16.57 1.01
CA ALA A 80 -15.14 -17.21 0.55
C ALA A 80 -15.43 -17.00 -0.95
N GLY A 81 -14.57 -16.28 -1.68
CA GLY A 81 -14.74 -16.02 -3.11
C GLY A 81 -15.84 -14.99 -3.42
N LEU A 82 -16.26 -14.21 -2.42
CA LEU A 82 -17.26 -13.15 -2.58
C LEU A 82 -16.64 -11.84 -3.12
N ASP A 83 -15.32 -11.81 -3.29
CA ASP A 83 -14.56 -10.71 -3.89
C ASP A 83 -13.83 -11.20 -5.16
N PRO A 84 -14.35 -10.89 -6.36
CA PRO A 84 -13.83 -11.40 -7.63
C PRO A 84 -12.49 -10.78 -8.05
N GLU A 85 -12.02 -9.69 -7.41
CA GLU A 85 -10.81 -8.96 -7.81
C GLU A 85 -9.61 -9.20 -6.88
N THR A 86 -9.41 -10.44 -6.45
CA THR A 86 -8.36 -10.78 -5.47
C THR A 86 -7.05 -11.27 -6.10
N TRP A 87 -6.01 -10.45 -6.00
CA TRP A 87 -4.64 -10.81 -6.38
C TRP A 87 -3.74 -11.18 -5.19
N SER A 88 -4.20 -10.95 -3.96
CA SER A 88 -3.46 -11.25 -2.72
C SER A 88 -4.01 -12.49 -2.03
N ASP A 89 -3.14 -13.46 -1.73
CA ASP A 89 -3.47 -14.66 -0.96
C ASP A 89 -3.36 -14.44 0.56
N ALA A 90 -3.27 -13.18 1.01
CA ALA A 90 -3.16 -12.83 2.42
C ALA A 90 -4.51 -12.95 3.14
N GLY A 91 -4.61 -13.94 4.03
CA GLY A 91 -5.74 -14.15 4.94
C GLY A 91 -5.58 -13.46 6.29
N TRP A 92 -6.49 -13.77 7.21
CA TRP A 92 -6.48 -13.19 8.58
C TRP A 92 -5.20 -13.51 9.37
N ASP A 93 -4.62 -14.69 9.16
CA ASP A 93 -3.37 -15.12 9.81
C ASP A 93 -2.16 -14.30 9.36
N ILE A 94 -2.09 -13.93 8.07
CA ILE A 94 -1.05 -13.06 7.51
C ILE A 94 -1.24 -11.64 8.06
N HIS A 95 -2.47 -11.12 7.98
CA HIS A 95 -2.79 -9.79 8.52
C HIS A 95 -2.41 -9.67 10.00
N SER A 96 -2.82 -10.63 10.84
CA SER A 96 -2.56 -10.62 12.28
C SER A 96 -1.06 -10.68 12.62
N ARG A 97 -0.25 -11.36 11.79
CA ARG A 97 1.21 -11.38 11.93
C ARG A 97 1.85 -10.05 11.54
N MET A 98 1.26 -9.34 10.59
CA MET A 98 1.81 -8.10 10.02
C MET A 98 1.39 -6.85 10.79
N ALA A 99 0.15 -6.77 11.26
CA ALA A 99 -0.42 -5.58 11.89
C ALA A 99 0.41 -5.01 13.07
N PRO A 100 1.01 -5.82 13.97
CA PRO A 100 1.83 -5.29 15.06
C PRO A 100 3.09 -4.55 14.62
N ALA A 101 3.56 -4.76 13.39
CA ALA A 101 4.73 -4.07 12.84
C ALA A 101 4.40 -2.70 12.23
N TRP A 102 3.15 -2.26 12.28
CA TRP A 102 2.75 -0.96 11.75
C TRP A 102 3.34 0.18 12.59
N GLU A 103 3.95 1.15 11.91
CA GLU A 103 4.49 2.39 12.48
C GLU A 103 3.77 3.59 11.87
N PRO A 104 3.34 4.58 12.68
CA PRO A 104 2.58 5.73 12.20
C PRO A 104 3.36 6.56 11.17
N VAL A 105 2.64 7.08 10.17
CA VAL A 105 3.19 7.99 9.17
C VAL A 105 3.30 9.39 9.76
N ARG A 106 4.52 9.92 9.87
CA ARG A 106 4.79 11.24 10.46
C ARG A 106 4.77 12.40 9.47
N ARG A 107 4.85 12.10 8.16
CA ARG A 107 4.78 13.11 7.10
C ARG A 107 3.34 13.58 6.88
N PRO A 108 3.10 14.76 6.29
CA PRO A 108 1.77 15.14 5.82
C PRO A 108 1.17 14.04 4.96
N HIS A 109 -0.07 13.66 5.26
CA HIS A 109 -0.76 12.57 4.60
C HIS A 109 -2.27 12.80 4.63
N ILE A 110 -2.95 12.18 3.68
CA ILE A 110 -4.40 12.08 3.62
C ILE A 110 -4.78 10.82 4.42
N ALA A 111 -5.58 10.98 5.48
CA ALA A 111 -6.13 9.86 6.22
C ALA A 111 -7.39 9.34 5.54
N VAL A 112 -7.50 8.03 5.34
CA VAL A 112 -8.61 7.38 4.64
C VAL A 112 -9.13 6.22 5.48
N ASP A 113 -10.20 6.46 6.25
CA ASP A 113 -10.93 5.37 6.89
C ASP A 113 -11.92 4.76 5.89
N THR A 114 -11.64 3.55 5.47
CA THR A 114 -12.45 2.82 4.49
C THR A 114 -13.71 2.20 5.09
N SER A 115 -13.95 2.34 6.39
CA SER A 115 -15.24 2.00 7.00
C SER A 115 -16.28 3.11 6.88
N GLU A 116 -15.86 4.30 6.45
CA GLU A 116 -16.71 5.47 6.24
C GLU A 116 -16.83 5.83 4.74
N ASP A 117 -17.52 6.94 4.43
CA ASP A 117 -17.55 7.50 3.08
C ASP A 117 -16.18 8.05 2.70
N ILE A 118 -15.53 7.41 1.73
CA ILE A 118 -14.19 7.79 1.24
C ILE A 118 -14.21 8.97 0.27
N THR A 119 -15.39 9.46 -0.14
CA THR A 119 -15.52 10.53 -1.15
C THR A 119 -14.71 11.79 -0.81
N PRO A 120 -14.67 12.29 0.45
CA PRO A 120 -13.86 13.44 0.80
C PRO A 120 -12.35 13.20 0.62
N ALA A 121 -11.86 12.00 0.94
CA ALA A 121 -10.46 11.64 0.74
C ALA A 121 -10.13 11.50 -0.75
N LEU A 122 -11.04 10.93 -1.54
CA LEU A 122 -10.88 10.84 -2.99
C LEU A 122 -10.76 12.22 -3.63
N ARG A 123 -11.58 13.20 -3.20
CA ARG A 123 -11.45 14.59 -3.66
C ARG A 123 -10.09 15.19 -3.34
N GLN A 124 -9.57 14.99 -2.13
CA GLN A 124 -8.22 15.47 -1.76
C GLN A 124 -7.12 14.86 -2.65
N VAL A 125 -7.25 13.59 -3.04
CA VAL A 125 -6.30 12.97 -3.97
C VAL A 125 -6.43 13.59 -5.36
N LEU A 126 -7.65 13.79 -5.87
CA LEU A 126 -7.88 14.40 -7.18
C LEU A 126 -7.39 15.85 -7.23
N ASP A 127 -7.64 16.63 -6.19
CA ASP A 127 -7.18 18.03 -6.05
C ASP A 127 -5.65 18.13 -5.94
N TRP A 128 -4.98 17.08 -5.47
CA TRP A 128 -3.52 17.02 -5.43
C TRP A 128 -2.89 16.66 -6.78
N VAL A 129 -3.59 15.86 -7.60
CA VAL A 129 -3.12 15.45 -8.93
C VAL A 129 -3.37 16.53 -9.99
N GLY A 130 -4.49 17.26 -9.87
CA GLY A 130 -4.89 18.35 -10.78
C GLY A 130 -4.14 19.64 -10.58
#